data_AF-A0A925VIX2-F1
#
_entry.id   AF-A0A925VIX2-F1
#
_cell.length_a   1.000
_cell.length_b   1.000
_cell.length_c   1.000
_cell.angle_alpha   90.00
_cell.angle_beta   90.00
_cell.angle_gamma   90.00
#
_symmetry.space_group_name_H-M   'P 1'
#
loop_
_entity.id
_entity.type
_entity.pdbx_description
1 polymer ?
#
loop_
_entity_poly.entity_id
_entity_poly.type
_entity_poly.pdbx_seq_one_letter_code
_entity_poly.pdbx_strand_id
1 'polypeptide(L)'
;MRYPLAVLLTIALIAKLSGYSQVRALAEWARERAVELAALFGLARTTMPHPTTWSRVLSRAAAATALEQALSRLLAPRAVPLAGPLPPISPRSF
;
A
#
# COMPACT_ATOMS: atom_id res chain seq x y z
N MET A 1 -7.88 -18.21 -10.63
CA MET A 1 -7.57 -16.85 -10.13
C MET A 1 -6.15 -16.86 -9.58
N ARG A 2 -5.15 -16.26 -10.24
CA ARG A 2 -3.71 -16.55 -9.96
C ARG A 2 -2.96 -15.54 -9.07
N TYR A 3 -3.53 -14.38 -8.76
CA TYR A 3 -3.02 -13.43 -7.77
C TYR A 3 -4.21 -12.74 -7.09
N PRO A 4 -4.25 -12.63 -5.74
CA PRO A 4 -5.28 -11.85 -5.07
C PRO A 4 -5.20 -10.39 -5.52
N LEU A 5 -6.35 -9.78 -5.84
CA LEU A 5 -6.40 -8.38 -6.28
C LEU A 5 -5.72 -7.45 -5.27
N ALA A 6 -5.95 -7.68 -3.97
CA ALA A 6 -5.32 -6.93 -2.89
C ALA A 6 -3.79 -6.93 -3.01
N VAL A 7 -3.17 -8.10 -3.26
CA VAL A 7 -1.70 -8.20 -3.41
C VAL A 7 -1.20 -7.37 -4.59
N LEU A 8 -1.88 -7.45 -5.74
CA LEU A 8 -1.51 -6.64 -6.91
C LEU A 8 -1.65 -5.14 -6.63
N LEU A 9 -2.72 -4.71 -5.96
CA LEU A 9 -2.90 -3.31 -5.60
C LEU A 9 -1.85 -2.83 -4.61
N THR A 10 -1.46 -3.66 -3.64
CA THR A 10 -0.39 -3.33 -2.68
C THR A 10 0.96 -3.21 -3.37
N ILE A 11 1.31 -4.15 -4.25
CA ILE A 11 2.56 -4.08 -5.05
C ILE A 11 2.55 -2.80 -5.91
N ALA A 12 1.42 -2.49 -6.54
CA ALA A 12 1.27 -1.28 -7.34
C ALA A 12 1.42 0.01 -6.51
N LEU A 13 0.91 0.00 -5.28
CA LEU A 13 1.07 1.10 -4.33
C LEU A 13 2.53 1.29 -3.92
N ILE A 14 3.24 0.22 -3.56
CA ILE A 14 4.66 0.28 -3.18
C ILE A 14 5.50 0.82 -4.34
N ALA A 15 5.21 0.37 -5.57
CA ALA A 15 5.87 0.88 -6.77
C ALA A 15 5.61 2.38 -6.96
N LYS A 16 4.37 2.84 -6.78
CA LYS A 16 4.02 4.27 -6.82
C LYS A 16 4.75 5.09 -5.76
N LEU A 17 4.83 4.59 -4.53
CA LEU A 17 5.57 5.23 -3.44
C LEU A 17 7.09 5.25 -3.70
N SER A 18 7.59 4.30 -4.48
CA SER A 18 8.98 4.25 -4.95
C SER A 18 9.25 5.15 -6.17
N GLY A 19 8.25 5.90 -6.64
CA GLY A 19 8.36 6.83 -7.78
C GLY A 19 7.97 6.26 -9.14
N TYR A 20 7.53 5.00 -9.24
CA TYR A 20 7.12 4.37 -10.50
C TYR A 20 5.62 4.58 -10.76
N SER A 21 5.30 5.49 -11.68
CA SER A 21 3.91 5.87 -12.01
C SER A 21 3.34 5.20 -13.26
N GLN A 22 4.20 4.77 -14.19
CA GLN A 22 3.79 4.08 -15.43
C GLN A 22 3.60 2.58 -15.20
N VAL A 23 2.55 1.99 -15.78
CA VAL A 23 2.24 0.54 -15.64
C VAL A 23 3.41 -0.35 -16.07
N ARG A 24 4.10 0.02 -17.15
CA ARG A 24 5.28 -0.73 -17.62
C ARG A 24 6.43 -0.67 -16.61
N ALA A 25 6.71 0.51 -16.07
CA ALA A 25 7.80 0.70 -15.11
C ALA A 25 7.50 0.01 -13.77
N LEU A 26 6.25 0.03 -13.31
CA LEU A 26 5.77 -0.73 -12.16
C LEU A 26 5.91 -2.24 -12.37
N ALA A 27 5.51 -2.75 -13.55
CA ALA A 27 5.62 -4.17 -13.86
C ALA A 27 7.07 -4.64 -13.91
N GLU A 28 7.97 -3.80 -14.44
CA GLU A 28 9.41 -4.04 -14.46
C GLU A 28 9.99 -4.05 -13.04
N TRP A 29 9.67 -3.02 -12.24
CA TRP A 29 10.06 -2.94 -10.83
C TRP A 29 9.59 -4.16 -10.03
N ALA A 30 8.37 -4.63 -10.26
CA ALA A 30 7.84 -5.82 -9.61
C ALA A 30 8.60 -7.08 -10.07
N ARG A 31 8.94 -7.18 -11.36
CA ARG A 31 9.73 -8.29 -11.93
C ARG A 31 11.12 -8.35 -11.32
N GLU A 32 11.81 -7.23 -11.18
CA GLU A 32 13.14 -7.15 -10.55
C GLU A 32 13.11 -7.60 -9.08
N ARG A 33 12.04 -7.27 -8.35
CA ARG A 33 11.84 -7.63 -6.94
C ARG A 33 10.98 -8.87 -6.74
N ALA A 34 10.87 -9.72 -7.76
CA ALA A 34 9.88 -10.79 -7.74
C ALA A 34 10.09 -11.80 -6.60
N VAL A 35 11.35 -12.07 -6.23
CA VAL A 35 11.72 -12.95 -5.11
C VAL A 35 11.31 -12.34 -3.77
N GLU A 36 11.67 -11.07 -3.55
CA GLU A 36 11.33 -10.33 -2.32
C GLU A 36 9.82 -10.20 -2.14
N LEU A 37 9.10 -9.83 -3.21
CA LEU A 37 7.65 -9.71 -3.19
C LEU A 37 6.97 -11.07 -2.98
N ALA A 38 7.52 -12.15 -3.54
CA ALA A 38 6.98 -13.49 -3.30
C ALA A 38 7.15 -13.92 -1.83
N ALA A 39 8.30 -13.63 -1.21
CA ALA A 39 8.51 -13.88 0.21
C ALA A 39 7.59 -13.01 1.09
N LEU A 40 7.48 -11.71 0.78
CA LEU A 40 6.70 -10.75 1.56
C LEU A 40 5.20 -11.07 1.57
N PHE A 41 4.65 -11.49 0.43
CA PHE A 41 3.23 -11.79 0.28
C PHE A 41 2.89 -13.30 0.38
N GLY A 42 3.88 -14.16 0.65
CA GLY A 42 3.67 -15.61 0.72
C GLY A 42 3.20 -16.22 -0.61
N LEU A 43 3.68 -15.71 -1.74
CA LEU A 43 3.26 -16.17 -3.06
C LEU A 43 3.94 -17.51 -3.40
N ALA A 44 3.15 -18.50 -3.82
CA ALA A 44 3.65 -19.80 -4.25
C ALA A 44 4.52 -19.75 -5.53
N ARG A 45 4.50 -18.63 -6.26
CA ARG A 45 5.29 -18.43 -7.48
C ARG A 45 6.01 -17.10 -7.43
N THR A 46 7.27 -17.14 -7.86
CA THR A 46 8.18 -16.00 -8.02
C THR A 46 8.01 -15.30 -9.37
N THR A 47 7.02 -15.66 -10.17
CA THR A 47 6.81 -15.08 -11.51
C THR A 47 5.77 -13.98 -11.47
N MET A 48 6.22 -12.73 -11.65
CA MET A 48 5.32 -11.58 -11.61
C MET A 48 4.45 -11.46 -12.87
N PRO A 49 3.27 -10.81 -12.77
CA PRO A 49 2.38 -10.63 -13.91
C PRO A 49 3.02 -9.80 -15.02
N HIS A 50 2.69 -10.12 -16.26
CA HIS A 50 3.08 -9.34 -17.44
C HIS A 50 2.44 -7.94 -17.40
N PRO A 51 3.06 -6.88 -17.96
CA PRO A 51 2.51 -5.52 -18.02
C PRO A 51 1.04 -5.41 -18.48
N THR A 52 0.64 -6.26 -19.41
CA THR A 52 -0.75 -6.32 -19.91
C THR A 52 -1.74 -6.80 -18.85
N THR A 53 -1.31 -7.65 -17.91
CA THR A 53 -2.13 -8.08 -16.77
C THR A 53 -2.28 -6.95 -15.77
N TRP A 54 -1.20 -6.22 -15.47
CA TRP A 54 -1.25 -5.02 -14.63
C TRP A 54 -2.22 -3.97 -15.20
N SER A 55 -2.11 -3.68 -16.50
CA SER A 55 -3.02 -2.75 -17.17
C SER A 55 -4.48 -3.18 -17.03
N ARG A 56 -4.81 -4.45 -17.30
CA ARG A 56 -6.18 -4.98 -17.18
C ARG A 56 -6.72 -4.95 -15.75
N VAL A 57 -5.87 -5.18 -14.75
CA VAL A 57 -6.26 -5.18 -13.34
C VAL A 57 -6.47 -3.75 -12.85
N LEU A 58 -5.58 -2.83 -13.20
CA LEU A 58 -5.63 -1.43 -12.78
C LEU A 58 -6.66 -0.61 -13.56
N SER A 59 -6.99 -0.99 -14.81
CA SER A 59 -7.98 -0.30 -15.63
C SER A 59 -9.43 -0.60 -15.24
N ARG A 60 -9.67 -1.61 -14.41
CA ARG A 60 -11.01 -1.87 -13.87
C ARG A 60 -11.37 -0.77 -12.87
N ALA A 61 -12.24 0.15 -13.28
CA ALA A 61 -12.68 1.32 -12.52
C ALA A 61 -13.12 1.03 -11.08
N ALA A 62 -13.69 -0.16 -10.82
CA ALA A 62 -14.07 -0.60 -9.47
C ALA A 62 -12.88 -0.74 -8.50
N ALA A 63 -11.66 -0.98 -8.99
CA ALA A 63 -10.47 -1.10 -8.16
C ALA A 63 -9.93 0.26 -7.70
N ALA A 64 -10.09 1.32 -8.50
CA ALA A 64 -9.54 2.64 -8.20
C ALA A 64 -10.24 3.31 -7.01
N THR A 65 -11.57 3.40 -7.05
CA THR A 65 -12.36 4.02 -5.97
C THR A 65 -12.28 3.20 -4.67
N ALA A 66 -12.36 1.88 -4.77
CA ALA A 66 -12.23 1.01 -3.59
C ALA A 66 -10.83 1.10 -2.97
N LEU A 67 -9.79 1.22 -3.80
CA LEU A 67 -8.42 1.43 -3.33
C LEU A 67 -8.27 2.79 -2.65
N GLU A 68 -8.77 3.86 -3.27
CA GLU A 68 -8.73 5.21 -2.70
C GLU A 68 -9.44 5.28 -1.34
N GLN A 69 -10.59 4.62 -1.20
CA GLN A 69 -11.30 4.50 0.07
C GLN A 69 -10.49 3.70 1.12
N ALA A 70 -9.89 2.58 0.72
CA ALA A 70 -9.05 1.78 1.62
C ALA A 70 -7.81 2.56 2.08
N LEU A 71 -7.16 3.28 1.15
CA LEU A 71 -6.01 4.13 1.44
C LEU A 71 -6.38 5.30 2.34
N SER A 72 -7.49 5.99 2.05
CA SER A 72 -8.00 7.09 2.89
C SER A 72 -8.26 6.63 4.32
N ARG A 73 -8.80 5.42 4.51
CA ARG A 73 -9.00 4.84 5.85
C ARG A 73 -7.68 4.48 6.54
N LEU A 74 -6.74 3.91 5.80
CA LEU A 74 -5.44 3.51 6.35
C LEU A 74 -4.59 4.73 6.76
N LEU A 75 -4.61 5.77 5.93
CA LEU A 75 -3.83 7.00 6.10
C LEU A 75 -4.57 8.06 6.93
N ALA A 76 -5.84 7.82 7.27
CA ALA A 76 -6.57 8.69 8.19
C ALA A 76 -5.74 8.86 9.47
N PRO A 77 -5.55 10.10 9.96
CA PRO A 77 -4.83 10.32 11.20
C PRO A 77 -5.46 9.48 12.31
N ARG A 78 -4.70 8.52 12.85
CA ARG A 78 -5.03 7.97 14.16
C ARG A 78 -4.73 9.10 15.12
N ALA A 79 -5.77 9.85 15.48
CA ALA A 79 -5.74 10.65 16.67
C ALA A 79 -5.43 9.69 17.82
N VAL A 80 -4.16 9.63 18.21
CA VAL A 80 -3.80 9.20 19.55
C VAL A 80 -4.58 10.16 20.44
N PRO A 81 -5.53 9.70 21.25
CA PRO A 81 -6.13 10.56 22.24
C PRO A 81 -4.95 10.98 23.11
N LEU A 82 -4.57 12.26 23.06
CA LEU A 82 -3.63 12.80 24.01
C LEU A 82 -4.28 12.58 25.37
N ALA A 83 -3.76 11.59 26.08
CA ALA A 83 -4.35 11.10 27.31
C ALA A 83 -4.39 12.23 28.34
N GLY A 84 -5.61 12.61 28.72
CA GLY A 84 -5.94 13.28 29.97
C GLY A 84 -5.63 14.79 30.07
N PRO A 85 -6.42 15.55 30.85
CA PRO A 85 -6.09 16.93 31.19
C PRO A 85 -4.73 16.98 31.90
N LEU A 86 -3.89 17.94 31.50
CA LEU A 86 -2.62 18.25 32.15
C LEU A 86 -2.83 18.36 33.67
N PRO A 87 -2.01 17.69 34.51
CA PRO A 87 -2.11 17.87 35.96
C PRO A 87 -1.88 19.34 36.31
N PRO A 88 -2.62 19.92 37.27
CA PRO A 88 -2.44 21.30 37.66
C PRO A 88 -1.01 21.51 38.14
N ILE A 89 -0.29 22.40 37.47
CA ILE A 89 1.01 22.92 37.88
C ILE A 89 0.81 23.56 39.26
N SER A 90 1.17 22.83 40.33
CA SER A 90 1.22 23.41 41.66
C SER A 90 2.37 24.41 41.69
N PRO A 91 2.10 25.71 41.96
CA PRO A 91 3.18 26.66 42.17
C PRO A 91 3.94 26.22 43.41
N ARG A 92 5.24 25.93 43.26
CA ARG A 92 6.15 25.72 44.38
C ARG A 92 6.14 27.00 45.22
N SER A 93 5.51 26.94 46.40
CA SER A 93 5.69 27.94 47.45
C SER A 93 7.16 27.89 47.88
N PHE A 94 7.87 29.00 47.66
CA PHE A 94 9.12 29.34 48.33
C PHE A 94 8.80 30.03 49.66
#